data_AF-E3LW66-F1
#
_entry.id   AF-E3LW66-F1
#
_cell.length_a   1.000
_cell.length_b   1.000
_cell.length_c   1.000
_cell.angle_alpha   90.00
_cell.angle_beta   90.00
_cell.angle_gamma   90.00
#
_symmetry.space_group_name_H-M   'P 1'
#
loop_
_entity.id
_entity.type
_entity.pdbx_description
1 polymer ?
#
loop_
_entity_poly.entity_id
_entity_poly.type
_entity_poly.pdbx_seq_one_letter_code
_entity_poly.pdbx_strand_id
1 'polypeptide(L)'
;MAFPSQLLIGMGVKVAITILTIVTLILLDPAYVTAYISINYEIVIIYLVSALTLLYCIVSVLMSFLLAKRGEDTPLTNCAFSEIIFATGGIMGWLIIIGIGGTISQRTIIETGERFGWIGALAGLNVGCFLIIAAIFAANVVSEKILQRQSRFNKYDRGVYMQN
;
A
#
# COMPACT_ATOMS: atom_id res chain seq x y z
N MET A 1 10.68 -0.29 -25.32
CA MET A 1 10.07 0.40 -24.17
C MET A 1 10.00 -0.59 -23.02
N ALA A 2 10.97 -0.59 -22.12
CA ALA A 2 10.92 -1.44 -20.94
C ALA A 2 10.11 -0.69 -19.88
N PHE A 3 8.88 -1.14 -19.62
CA PHE A 3 8.15 -0.73 -18.44
C PHE A 3 9.04 -1.06 -17.23
N PRO A 4 9.33 -0.13 -16.31
CA PRO A 4 10.10 -0.45 -15.11
C PRO A 4 9.41 -1.62 -14.42
N SER A 5 10.08 -2.77 -14.31
CA SER A 5 9.50 -4.02 -13.79
C SER A 5 8.85 -3.82 -12.42
N GLN A 6 9.39 -2.89 -11.63
CA GLN A 6 8.89 -2.45 -10.33
C GLN A 6 7.50 -1.78 -10.41
N LEU A 7 7.24 -0.95 -11.41
CA LEU A 7 5.91 -0.35 -11.60
C LEU A 7 4.88 -1.42 -11.98
N LEU A 8 5.29 -2.41 -12.79
CA LEU A 8 4.40 -3.50 -13.20
C LEU A 8 4.05 -4.43 -12.02
N ILE A 9 5.06 -4.80 -11.22
CA ILE A 9 4.85 -5.57 -9.99
C ILE A 9 3.98 -4.77 -9.02
N GLY A 10 4.27 -3.48 -8.83
CA GLY A 10 3.48 -2.60 -7.97
C GLY A 10 2.02 -2.47 -8.40
N MET A 11 1.74 -2.42 -9.70
CA MET A 11 0.37 -2.46 -10.23
C MET A 11 -0.32 -3.80 -9.90
N GLY A 12 0.37 -4.92 -10.08
CA GLY A 12 -0.17 -6.24 -9.73
C GLY A 12 -0.56 -6.35 -8.25
N VAL A 13 0.29 -5.87 -7.34
CA VAL A 13 -0.02 -5.87 -5.90
C VAL A 13 -1.21 -4.97 -5.58
N LYS A 14 -1.37 -3.82 -6.25
CA LYS A 14 -2.53 -2.93 -6.06
C LYS A 14 -3.84 -3.56 -6.50
N VAL A 15 -3.84 -4.36 -7.56
CA VAL A 15 -5.02 -5.14 -7.96
C VAL A 15 -5.40 -6.13 -6.85
N ALA A 16 -4.42 -6.82 -6.26
CA ALA A 16 -4.67 -7.71 -5.13
C ALA A 16 -5.26 -6.96 -3.92
N ILE A 17 -4.68 -5.80 -3.55
CA ILE A 17 -5.23 -4.94 -2.47
C ILE A 17 -6.67 -4.53 -2.77
N THR A 18 -6.97 -4.18 -4.03
CA THR A 18 -8.32 -3.78 -4.45
C THR A 18 -9.31 -4.92 -4.26
N ILE A 19 -8.96 -6.14 -4.71
CA ILE A 19 -9.80 -7.33 -4.55
C ILE A 19 -10.04 -7.63 -3.08
N LEU A 20 -8.96 -7.67 -2.27
CA LEU A 20 -9.07 -7.92 -0.83
C LEU A 20 -9.97 -6.88 -0.16
N THR A 21 -9.80 -5.59 -0.49
CA THR A 21 -10.62 -4.50 0.06
C THR A 21 -12.10 -4.64 -0.31
N ILE A 22 -12.41 -5.04 -1.55
CA ILE A 22 -13.78 -5.31 -1.98
C ILE A 22 -14.37 -6.47 -1.19
N VAL A 23 -13.62 -7.56 -0.99
CA VAL A 23 -14.08 -8.70 -0.17
C VAL A 23 -14.34 -8.26 1.28
N THR A 24 -13.48 -7.42 1.86
CA THR A 24 -13.70 -6.84 3.19
C THR A 24 -15.00 -6.04 3.27
N LEU A 25 -15.32 -5.27 2.22
CA LEU A 25 -16.57 -4.50 2.14
C LEU A 25 -17.81 -5.38 1.96
N ILE A 26 -17.69 -6.53 1.26
CA ILE A 26 -18.79 -7.49 1.11
C ILE A 26 -19.10 -8.19 2.45
N LEU A 27 -18.06 -8.53 3.21
CA LEU A 27 -18.20 -9.12 4.55
C LEU A 27 -18.83 -8.15 5.56
N LEU A 28 -18.68 -6.85 5.33
CA LEU A 28 -19.22 -5.78 6.15
C LEU A 28 -20.69 -5.53 5.78
N ASP A 29 -21.60 -6.27 6.41
CA ASP A 29 -23.05 -6.17 6.15
C ASP A 29 -23.58 -4.77 6.56
N PRO A 30 -24.29 -4.04 5.66
CA PRO A 30 -24.84 -2.72 5.96
C PRO A 30 -25.86 -2.73 7.12
N ALA A 31 -26.46 -3.88 7.45
CA ALA A 31 -27.37 -4.00 8.59
C ALA A 31 -26.68 -3.73 9.94
N TYR A 32 -25.36 -3.93 10.05
CA TYR A 32 -24.61 -3.68 11.28
C TYR A 32 -24.38 -2.18 11.56
N VAL A 33 -24.59 -1.29 10.59
CA VAL A 33 -24.46 0.17 10.73
C VAL A 33 -25.59 0.75 11.59
N THR A 34 -26.77 0.11 11.60
CA THR A 34 -27.97 0.65 12.26
C THR A 34 -28.27 0.05 13.64
N ALA A 35 -27.64 -1.07 14.01
CA ALA A 35 -28.07 -1.87 15.16
C ALA A 35 -27.28 -1.62 16.47
N TYR A 36 -26.08 -1.04 16.43
CA TYR A 36 -25.22 -0.92 17.61
C TYR A 36 -24.47 0.42 17.67
N ILE A 37 -24.85 1.30 18.61
CA ILE A 37 -24.35 2.68 18.75
C ILE A 37 -22.82 2.75 18.92
N SER A 38 -22.18 1.80 19.61
CA SER A 38 -20.70 1.77 19.78
C SER A 38 -19.97 1.17 18.59
N ILE A 39 -20.54 0.14 17.96
CA ILE A 39 -19.96 -0.53 16.77
C ILE A 39 -20.04 0.38 15.54
N ASN A 40 -21.00 1.31 15.53
CA ASN A 40 -21.22 2.22 14.41
C ASN A 40 -19.95 3.01 14.03
N TYR A 41 -19.21 3.53 15.02
CA TYR A 41 -17.96 4.26 14.78
C TYR A 41 -16.83 3.36 14.25
N GLU A 42 -16.73 2.13 14.75
CA GLU A 42 -15.72 1.16 14.32
C GLU A 42 -15.95 0.73 12.87
N ILE A 43 -17.20 0.47 12.48
CA ILE A 43 -17.59 0.15 11.10
C ILE A 43 -17.31 1.32 10.16
N VAL A 44 -17.63 2.55 10.58
CA VAL A 44 -17.34 3.76 9.79
C VAL A 44 -15.84 3.91 9.53
N ILE A 45 -14.97 3.60 10.50
CA ILE A 45 -13.51 3.61 10.30
C ILE A 45 -13.10 2.58 9.24
N ILE A 46 -13.67 1.37 9.26
CA ILE A 46 -13.40 0.35 8.23
C ILE A 46 -13.79 0.85 6.84
N TYR A 47 -14.96 1.47 6.69
CA TYR A 47 -15.39 2.07 5.42
C TYR A 47 -14.45 3.20 4.98
N LEU A 48 -14.05 4.09 5.88
CA LEU A 48 -13.18 5.22 5.58
C LEU A 48 -11.81 4.75 5.08
N VAL A 49 -11.17 3.82 5.80
CA VAL A 49 -9.87 3.26 5.41
C VAL A 49 -9.97 2.47 4.11
N SER A 50 -11.07 1.72 3.91
CA SER A 50 -11.32 0.99 2.67
C SER A 50 -11.49 1.94 1.48
N ALA A 51 -12.26 3.01 1.63
CA ALA A 51 -12.47 4.02 0.60
C ALA A 51 -11.16 4.75 0.23
N LEU A 52 -10.37 5.14 1.24
CA LEU A 52 -9.04 5.73 1.01
C LEU A 52 -8.09 4.75 0.31
N THR A 53 -8.16 3.46 0.65
CA THR A 53 -7.35 2.41 0.01
C THR A 53 -7.72 2.24 -1.47
N LEU A 54 -9.02 2.21 -1.78
CA LEU A 54 -9.49 2.13 -3.17
C LEU A 54 -9.10 3.37 -3.97
N LEU A 55 -9.25 4.55 -3.37
CA LEU A 55 -8.85 5.81 -4.00
C LEU A 55 -7.34 5.85 -4.27
N TYR A 56 -6.52 5.45 -3.30
CA TYR A 56 -5.07 5.30 -3.49
C TYR A 56 -4.74 4.35 -4.63
N CYS A 57 -5.35 3.17 -4.67
CA CYS A 57 -5.09 2.17 -5.72
C CYS A 57 -5.40 2.72 -7.11
N ILE A 58 -6.56 3.39 -7.28
CA ILE A 58 -6.95 3.98 -8.57
C ILE A 58 -6.01 5.10 -8.97
N VAL A 59 -5.75 6.07 -8.08
CA VAL A 59 -4.89 7.23 -8.38
C VAL A 59 -3.47 6.77 -8.71
N SER A 60 -2.93 5.82 -7.95
CA SER A 60 -1.59 5.28 -8.15
C SER A 60 -1.46 4.52 -9.48
N VAL A 61 -2.48 3.73 -9.87
CA VAL A 61 -2.50 3.05 -11.17
C VAL A 61 -2.56 4.06 -12.32
N LEU A 62 -3.39 5.10 -12.21
CA LEU A 62 -3.46 6.17 -13.20
C LEU A 62 -2.12 6.90 -13.34
N MET A 63 -1.48 7.25 -12.23
CA MET A 63 -0.16 7.88 -12.24
C MET A 63 0.90 6.99 -12.89
N SER A 64 0.89 5.69 -12.60
CA SER A 64 1.79 4.71 -13.23
C SER A 64 1.59 4.65 -14.75
N PHE A 65 0.33 4.71 -15.21
CA PHE A 65 0.00 4.73 -16.64
C PHE A 65 0.42 6.03 -17.33
N LEU A 66 0.20 7.18 -16.69
CA LEU A 66 0.62 8.49 -17.22
C LEU A 66 2.15 8.60 -17.32
N LEU A 67 2.87 8.12 -16.31
CA LEU A 67 4.34 8.09 -16.32
C LEU A 67 4.87 7.17 -17.41
N ALA A 68 4.23 6.01 -17.64
CA ALA A 68 4.61 5.11 -18.73
C ALA A 68 4.49 5.75 -20.12
N LYS A 69 3.55 6.70 -20.31
CA LYS A 69 3.41 7.44 -21.57
C LYS A 69 4.38 8.61 -21.73
N ARG A 70 4.98 9.12 -20.65
CA ARG A 70 5.76 10.37 -20.66
C ARG A 70 7.24 10.21 -21.08
N GLY A 71 7.79 8.99 -21.10
CA GLY A 71 9.16 8.71 -21.54
C GLY A 71 10.24 8.84 -20.45
N GLU A 72 11.45 8.36 -20.77
CA GLU A 72 12.57 8.03 -19.83
C GLU A 72 13.17 9.21 -19.05
N ASP A 73 12.93 10.46 -19.45
CA ASP A 73 13.60 11.63 -18.83
C ASP A 73 12.92 12.16 -17.56
N THR A 74 11.90 11.47 -17.03
CA THR A 74 11.24 11.90 -15.78
C THR A 74 11.81 11.20 -14.55
N PRO A 75 12.34 11.95 -13.56
CA PRO A 75 12.85 11.35 -12.33
C PRO A 75 11.72 10.66 -11.55
N LEU A 76 11.78 9.33 -11.48
CA LEU A 76 10.80 8.47 -10.80
C LEU A 76 10.84 8.58 -9.26
N THR A 77 11.82 9.31 -8.72
CA THR A 77 12.05 9.41 -7.27
C THR A 77 10.84 9.95 -6.53
N ASN A 78 10.17 10.98 -7.05
CA ASN A 78 9.00 11.58 -6.38
C ASN A 78 7.82 10.60 -6.35
N CYS A 79 7.66 9.80 -7.41
CA CYS A 79 6.68 8.73 -7.46
C CYS A 79 7.01 7.67 -6.40
N ALA A 80 8.25 7.19 -6.36
CA ALA A 80 8.69 6.22 -5.36
C ALA A 80 8.49 6.71 -3.91
N PHE A 81 8.80 7.98 -3.60
CA PHE A 81 8.54 8.55 -2.27
C PHE A 81 7.05 8.62 -1.94
N SER A 82 6.22 9.05 -2.90
CA SER A 82 4.77 9.08 -2.69
C SER A 82 4.22 7.68 -2.41
N GLU A 83 4.67 6.67 -3.14
CA GLU A 83 4.29 5.27 -2.94
C GLU A 83 4.67 4.76 -1.55
N ILE A 84 5.87 5.08 -1.06
CA ILE A 84 6.31 4.71 0.29
C ILE A 84 5.45 5.36 1.37
N ILE A 85 5.14 6.66 1.22
CA ILE A 85 4.32 7.40 2.19
C ILE A 85 2.90 6.82 2.23
N PHE A 86 2.28 6.62 1.07
CA PHE A 86 0.93 6.06 0.99
C PHE A 86 0.89 4.59 1.44
N ALA A 87 1.92 3.79 1.12
CA ALA A 87 2.00 2.42 1.60
C ALA A 87 2.13 2.35 3.12
N THR A 88 2.91 3.24 3.72
CA THR A 88 3.03 3.35 5.19
C THR A 88 1.70 3.76 5.82
N GLY A 89 1.00 4.74 5.22
CA GLY A 89 -0.36 5.10 5.65
C GLY A 89 -1.34 3.94 5.54
N GLY A 90 -1.26 3.17 4.45
CA GLY A 90 -2.03 1.94 4.25
C GLY A 90 -1.77 0.91 5.34
N ILE A 91 -0.50 0.62 5.65
CA ILE A 91 -0.11 -0.28 6.74
C ILE A 91 -0.78 0.14 8.06
N MET A 92 -0.67 1.42 8.42
CA MET A 92 -1.26 1.93 9.66
C MET A 92 -2.79 1.78 9.67
N GLY A 93 -3.46 2.15 8.57
CA GLY A 93 -4.92 2.03 8.46
C GLY A 93 -5.41 0.59 8.60
N TRP A 94 -4.75 -0.36 7.92
CA TRP A 94 -5.15 -1.77 7.97
C TRP A 94 -4.77 -2.45 9.29
N LEU A 95 -3.68 -2.05 9.96
CA LEU A 95 -3.38 -2.49 11.33
C LEU A 95 -4.46 -2.10 12.34
N ILE A 96 -5.01 -0.88 12.20
CA ILE A 96 -6.15 -0.44 13.03
C ILE A 96 -7.37 -1.34 12.77
N ILE A 97 -7.67 -1.67 11.52
CA ILE A 97 -8.77 -2.59 11.17
C ILE A 97 -8.55 -3.98 11.76
N ILE A 98 -7.32 -4.52 11.77
CA ILE A 98 -7.01 -5.80 12.41
C ILE A 98 -7.41 -5.77 13.89
N GLY A 99 -7.02 -4.70 14.60
CA GLY A 99 -7.37 -4.49 16.00
C GLY A 99 -8.89 -4.44 16.22
N ILE A 100 -9.59 -3.63 15.42
CA ILE A 100 -11.04 -3.49 15.47
C ILE A 100 -11.76 -4.81 15.18
N GLY A 101 -11.35 -5.53 14.12
CA GLY A 101 -11.93 -6.82 13.76
C GLY A 101 -11.77 -7.85 14.88
N GLY A 102 -10.61 -7.89 15.53
CA GLY A 102 -10.36 -8.73 16.70
C GLY A 102 -11.24 -8.38 17.90
N THR A 103 -11.37 -7.09 18.24
CA THR A 103 -12.18 -6.67 19.40
C THR A 103 -13.67 -6.88 19.18
N ILE A 104 -14.19 -6.66 17.96
CA ILE A 104 -15.59 -6.90 17.63
C ILE A 104 -15.88 -8.41 17.62
N SER A 105 -14.98 -9.22 17.05
CA SER A 105 -15.11 -10.68 17.00
C SER A 105 -15.28 -11.29 18.41
N GLN A 106 -14.55 -10.77 19.40
CA GLN A 106 -14.64 -11.25 20.79
C GLN A 106 -15.92 -10.82 21.53
N ARG A 107 -16.56 -9.72 21.11
CA ARG A 107 -17.72 -9.13 21.80
C ARG A 107 -19.06 -9.52 21.17
N THR A 108 -19.04 -10.15 20.00
CA THR A 108 -20.26 -10.44 19.22
C THR A 108 -20.58 -11.93 19.19
N ILE A 109 -21.84 -12.25 18.86
CA ILE A 109 -22.36 -13.62 18.77
C ILE A 109 -21.68 -14.37 17.63
N ILE A 110 -21.57 -15.69 17.73
CA ILE A 110 -20.79 -16.62 16.89
C ILE A 110 -20.77 -16.23 15.39
N GLU A 111 -21.91 -16.06 14.73
CA GLU A 111 -21.96 -15.79 13.28
C GLU A 111 -21.44 -14.39 12.90
N THR A 112 -21.80 -13.36 13.67
CA THR A 112 -21.29 -12.00 13.46
C THR A 112 -19.80 -11.92 13.81
N GLY A 113 -19.39 -12.60 14.89
CA GLY A 113 -18.00 -12.62 15.34
C GLY A 113 -17.07 -13.32 14.36
N GLU A 114 -17.53 -14.38 13.68
CA GLU A 114 -16.79 -15.05 12.62
C GLU A 114 -16.51 -14.10 11.44
N ARG A 115 -17.53 -13.37 10.97
CA ARG A 115 -17.38 -12.40 9.86
C ARG A 115 -16.34 -11.33 10.19
N PHE A 116 -16.38 -10.77 11.40
CA PHE A 116 -15.38 -9.78 11.84
C PHE A 116 -13.98 -10.38 12.03
N GLY A 117 -13.88 -11.67 12.38
CA GLY A 117 -12.62 -12.42 12.37
C GLY A 117 -12.01 -12.50 10.97
N TRP A 118 -12.82 -12.83 9.96
CA TRP A 118 -12.40 -12.84 8.55
C TRP A 118 -12.00 -11.46 8.04
N ILE A 119 -12.70 -10.40 8.44
CA ILE A 119 -12.31 -9.01 8.17
C ILE A 119 -10.91 -8.71 8.73
N GLY A 120 -10.63 -9.15 9.96
CA GLY A 120 -9.29 -9.02 10.56
C GLY A 120 -8.21 -9.78 9.79
N ALA A 121 -8.50 -11.01 9.34
CA ALA A 121 -7.56 -11.79 8.53
C ALA A 121 -7.26 -11.14 7.17
N LEU A 122 -8.29 -10.63 6.48
CA LEU A 122 -8.14 -9.89 5.21
C LEU A 122 -7.36 -8.59 5.40
N ALA A 123 -7.58 -7.89 6.52
CA ALA A 123 -6.81 -6.71 6.87
C ALA A 123 -5.32 -7.05 7.06
N GLY A 124 -4.99 -8.20 7.67
CA GLY A 124 -3.63 -8.73 7.75
C GLY A 124 -2.99 -8.97 6.38
N LEU A 125 -3.73 -9.57 5.44
CA LEU A 125 -3.26 -9.75 4.07
C LEU A 125 -3.00 -8.41 3.37
N ASN A 126 -3.88 -7.42 3.55
CA ASN A 126 -3.68 -6.07 3.02
C ASN A 126 -2.42 -5.41 3.59
N VAL A 127 -2.16 -5.52 4.90
CA VAL A 127 -0.90 -5.05 5.51
C VAL A 127 0.31 -5.69 4.82
N GLY A 128 0.26 -7.01 4.58
CA GLY A 128 1.31 -7.72 3.84
C GLY A 128 1.53 -7.16 2.43
N CYS A 129 0.46 -6.91 1.67
CA CYS A 129 0.55 -6.31 0.34
C CYS A 129 1.16 -4.90 0.38
N PHE A 130 0.78 -4.06 1.36
CA PHE A 130 1.39 -2.74 1.50
C PHE A 130 2.86 -2.79 1.90
N LEU A 131 3.26 -3.75 2.74
CA LEU A 131 4.67 -3.97 3.07
C LEU A 131 5.49 -4.35 1.83
N ILE A 132 4.95 -5.18 0.95
CA ILE A 132 5.59 -5.54 -0.32
C ILE A 132 5.80 -4.29 -1.18
N ILE A 133 4.79 -3.43 -1.32
CA ILE A 133 4.91 -2.16 -2.07
C ILE A 133 6.00 -1.28 -1.45
N ALA A 134 5.96 -1.07 -0.14
CA ALA A 134 6.95 -0.26 0.56
C ALA A 134 8.37 -0.79 0.36
N ALA A 135 8.57 -2.11 0.46
CA ALA A 135 9.86 -2.76 0.29
C ALA A 135 10.41 -2.59 -1.14
N ILE A 136 9.57 -2.80 -2.16
CA ILE A 136 9.96 -2.63 -3.57
C ILE A 136 10.42 -1.20 -3.83
N PHE A 137 9.62 -0.20 -3.47
CA PHE A 137 9.96 1.20 -3.74
C PHE A 137 11.13 1.71 -2.86
N ALA A 138 11.25 1.25 -1.62
CA ALA A 138 12.39 1.59 -0.77
C ALA A 138 13.70 1.02 -1.31
N ALA A 139 13.71 -0.24 -1.77
CA ALA A 139 14.88 -0.87 -2.38
C ALA A 139 15.34 -0.10 -3.64
N ASN A 140 14.39 0.44 -4.41
CA ASN A 140 14.70 1.24 -5.60
C ASN A 140 15.37 2.56 -5.24
N VAL A 141 14.82 3.27 -4.24
CA VAL A 141 15.40 4.53 -3.76
C VAL A 141 16.81 4.30 -3.22
N VAL A 142 17.04 3.23 -2.45
CA VAL A 142 18.37 2.86 -1.95
C VAL A 142 19.33 2.57 -3.11
N SER A 143 18.89 1.80 -4.10
CA SER A 143 19.73 1.43 -5.25
C SER A 143 20.12 2.65 -6.10
N GLU A 144 19.17 3.51 -6.44
CA GLU A 144 19.42 4.69 -7.27
C GLU A 144 20.17 5.81 -6.52
N LYS A 145 19.82 6.08 -5.26
CA LYS A 145 20.39 7.23 -4.54
C LYS A 145 21.59 6.93 -3.67
N ILE A 146 21.72 5.71 -3.14
CA ILE A 146 22.81 5.36 -2.24
C ILE A 146 23.89 4.63 -3.01
N LEU A 147 23.54 3.51 -3.65
CA LEU A 147 24.52 2.65 -4.32
C LEU A 147 25.09 3.28 -5.60
N GLN A 148 24.25 3.84 -6.48
CA GLN A 148 24.75 4.49 -7.70
C GLN A 148 25.48 5.82 -7.41
N ARG A 149 25.03 6.60 -6.41
CA ARG A 149 25.74 7.82 -5.98
C ARG A 149 27.14 7.51 -5.47
N GLN A 150 27.30 6.44 -4.70
CA GLN A 150 28.60 5.98 -4.20
C GLN A 150 29.53 5.54 -5.34
N SER A 151 28.99 4.89 -6.38
CA SER A 151 29.78 4.52 -7.58
C SER A 151 30.26 5.74 -8.40
N ARG A 152 29.44 6.81 -8.47
CA ARG A 152 29.77 8.05 -9.19
C ARG A 152 30.81 8.88 -8.42
N PHE A 153 30.70 8.96 -7.10
CA PHE A 153 31.73 9.58 -6.26
C PHE A 153 33.09 8.89 -6.42
N ASN A 154 33.11 7.55 -6.40
CA ASN A 154 34.33 6.76 -6.55
C ASN A 154 34.98 6.90 -7.95
N LYS A 155 34.17 7.15 -9.01
CA LYS A 155 34.68 7.44 -10.36
C LYS A 155 35.31 8.83 -10.47
N TYR A 156 34.77 9.83 -9.78
CA TYR A 156 35.35 11.17 -9.77
C TYR A 156 36.64 11.21 -8.96
N ASP A 157 36.71 10.48 -7.84
CA ASP A 157 37.94 10.34 -7.05
C ASP A 157 39.06 9.69 -7.88
N ARG A 158 38.78 8.56 -8.57
CA ARG A 158 39.76 7.91 -9.46
C ARG A 158 40.15 8.74 -10.69
N GLY A 159 39.26 9.62 -11.16
CA GLY A 159 39.55 10.52 -12.27
C GLY A 159 40.60 11.59 -11.92
N VAL A 160 40.67 11.98 -10.65
CA VAL A 160 41.68 12.94 -10.16
C VAL A 160 43.06 12.30 -10.02
N TYR A 161 43.13 11.00 -9.68
CA TYR A 161 44.41 10.28 -9.56
C TYR A 161 45.02 9.82 -10.90
N MET A 162 44.31 9.94 -12.03
CA MET A 162 44.85 9.59 -13.36
C MET A 162 45.38 10.80 -14.14
N GLN A 163 45.38 12.00 -13.54
CA GLN A 163 45.76 13.25 -14.22
C GLN A 163 47.07 13.86 -13.70
N ASN A 164 47.85 13.12 -12.89
CA ASN A 164 49.21 13.48 -12.46
C ASN A 164 50.24 12.55 -13.07
#